data_AF-A0A256XSQ2-F1
#
_entry.id   AF-A0A256XSQ2-F1
#
_cell.length_a   1.000
_cell.length_b   1.000
_cell.length_c   1.000
_cell.angle_alpha   90.00
_cell.angle_beta   90.00
_cell.angle_gamma   90.00
#
_symmetry.space_group_name_H-M   'P 1'
#
loop_
_entity.id
_entity.type
_entity.pdbx_description
1 polymer ?
#
loop_
_entity_poly.entity_id
_entity_poly.type
_entity_poly.pdbx_seq_one_letter_code
_entity_poly.pdbx_strand_id
1 'polypeptide(L)'
;MRREFMIMIGDASMEFLRVLVDSGGRVEVKATANPPGINYENATFAYLPNELVERQREIIGLYRRVVVDTVLTCIPYSLEVPKRGMHLLGLNP
;
A
#
# COMPACT_ATOMS: atom_id res chain seq x y z
N MET A 1 -20.97 14.38 8.69
CA MET A 1 -20.67 13.98 7.30
C MET A 1 -19.35 13.23 7.31
N ARG A 2 -19.36 11.90 7.54
CA ARG A 2 -18.15 11.06 7.47
C ARG A 2 -17.92 10.68 6.01
N ARG A 3 -16.92 11.28 5.37
CA ARG A 3 -16.38 10.80 4.10
C ARG A 3 -14.87 10.69 4.25
N GLU A 4 -14.43 9.69 5.00
CA GLU A 4 -13.02 9.30 5.08
C GLU A 4 -12.79 8.24 3.99
N PHE A 5 -12.65 8.67 2.73
CA PHE A 5 -12.16 7.81 1.64
C PHE A 5 -10.63 7.70 1.72
N MET A 6 -10.12 7.27 2.88
CA MET A 6 -8.71 6.92 3.05
C MET A 6 -8.64 5.48 3.52
N ILE A 7 -8.29 4.56 2.62
CA ILE A 7 -8.06 3.16 2.99
C ILE A 7 -6.71 3.11 3.71
N MET A 8 -6.73 3.30 5.02
CA MET A 8 -5.59 2.98 5.87
C MET A 8 -5.69 1.51 6.28
N ILE A 9 -4.58 0.78 6.27
CA ILE A 9 -4.56 -0.59 6.79
C ILE A 9 -4.78 -0.49 8.30
N GLY A 10 -5.65 -1.32 8.87
CA GLY A 10 -5.92 -1.30 10.31
C GLY A 10 -4.68 -1.68 11.14
N ASP A 11 -4.66 -1.29 12.42
CA ASP A 11 -3.51 -1.49 13.32
C ASP A 11 -3.06 -2.96 13.41
N ALA A 12 -3.99 -3.92 13.35
CA ALA A 12 -3.65 -5.35 13.34
C ALA A 12 -2.85 -5.77 12.10
N SER A 13 -3.20 -5.23 10.93
CA SER A 13 -2.46 -5.48 9.68
C SER A 13 -1.09 -4.81 9.70
N MET A 14 -0.97 -3.66 10.37
CA MET A 14 0.32 -2.99 10.59
C MET A 14 1.25 -3.85 11.44
N GLU A 15 0.74 -4.34 12.57
CA GLU A 15 1.53 -5.17 13.48
C GLU A 15 1.98 -6.46 12.80
N PHE A 16 1.08 -7.10 12.04
CA PHE A 16 1.43 -8.27 11.23
C PHE A 16 2.57 -7.97 10.25
N LEU A 17 2.51 -6.84 9.52
CA LEU A 17 3.58 -6.44 8.61
C LEU A 17 4.91 -6.18 9.33
N ARG A 18 4.89 -5.53 10.51
CA ARG A 18 6.10 -5.33 11.32
C ARG A 18 6.73 -6.67 11.69
N VAL A 19 5.95 -7.57 12.30
CA VAL A 19 6.41 -8.90 12.71
C VAL A 19 6.96 -9.67 11.52
N LEU A 20 6.28 -9.63 10.36
CA LEU A 20 6.73 -10.28 9.14
C LEU A 20 8.09 -9.74 8.69
N VAL A 21 8.25 -8.42 8.63
CA VAL A 21 9.50 -7.78 8.22
C VAL A 21 10.63 -8.11 9.20
N ASP A 22 10.37 -8.00 10.50
CA ASP A 22 11.37 -8.19 11.55
C ASP A 22 11.77 -9.66 11.69
N SER A 23 10.90 -10.58 11.30
CA SER A 23 11.23 -12.01 11.15
C SER A 23 12.02 -12.32 9.86
N GLY A 24 12.35 -11.32 9.05
CA GLY A 24 13.06 -11.49 7.78
C GLY A 24 12.19 -11.98 6.63
N GLY A 25 10.86 -11.94 6.77
CA GLY A 25 9.91 -12.29 5.73
C GLY A 25 10.07 -11.40 4.50
N ARG A 26 10.15 -12.02 3.32
CA ARG A 26 10.25 -11.35 2.02
C ARG A 26 9.36 -12.05 1.00
N VAL A 27 8.94 -11.31 -0.02
CA VAL A 27 8.25 -11.92 -1.16
C VAL A 27 9.25 -12.70 -2.02
N GLU A 28 8.88 -13.93 -2.37
CA GLU A 28 9.67 -14.80 -3.27
C GLU A 28 9.32 -14.57 -4.74
N VAL A 29 8.07 -14.19 -5.01
CA VAL A 29 7.57 -13.88 -6.35
C VAL A 29 7.46 -12.37 -6.56
N LYS A 30 7.48 -11.92 -7.82
CA LYS A 30 7.19 -10.52 -8.15
C LYS A 30 5.84 -10.15 -7.55
N ALA A 31 5.88 -9.26 -6.57
CA ALA A 31 4.72 -8.73 -5.90
C ALA A 31 4.75 -7.22 -6.03
N THR A 32 3.58 -6.64 -6.28
CA THR A 32 3.35 -5.22 -6.16
C THR A 32 2.37 -5.03 -5.02
N ALA A 33 2.66 -4.08 -4.14
CA ALA A 33 1.65 -3.59 -3.22
C ALA A 33 0.92 -2.45 -3.94
N ASN A 34 -0.34 -2.23 -3.62
CA ASN A 34 -1.02 -0.95 -3.83
C ASN A 34 -1.07 -0.27 -2.45
N PRO A 35 0.02 0.36 -1.97
CA PRO A 35 -0.08 1.16 -0.76
C PRO A 35 -0.87 2.42 -1.10
N PRO A 36 -1.43 3.05 -0.07
CA PRO A 36 -2.75 3.63 -0.19
C PRO A 36 -2.75 5.04 -0.75
N GLY A 37 -3.97 5.47 -1.07
CA GLY A 37 -4.32 6.55 -1.99
C GLY A 37 -3.94 7.98 -1.60
N ILE A 38 -2.82 8.20 -0.89
CA ILE A 38 -2.22 9.53 -0.75
C ILE A 38 -1.28 9.77 -1.92
N ASN A 39 -1.67 10.66 -2.82
CA ASN A 39 -0.72 11.28 -3.74
C ASN A 39 -0.08 12.47 -3.04
N TYR A 40 1.18 12.31 -2.59
CA TYR A 40 1.94 13.36 -1.89
C TYR A 40 2.17 14.62 -2.75
N GLU A 41 2.03 14.52 -4.07
CA GLU A 41 2.15 15.65 -5.01
C GLU A 41 0.81 16.36 -5.26
N ASN A 42 -0.30 15.78 -4.82
CA ASN A 42 -1.62 16.37 -5.00
C ASN A 42 -1.99 17.25 -3.80
N ALA A 43 -2.19 18.54 -4.07
CA ALA A 43 -2.54 19.57 -3.10
C ALA A 43 -3.80 19.27 -2.26
N THR A 44 -4.70 18.40 -2.75
CA THR A 44 -5.88 17.94 -2.01
C THR A 44 -5.50 17.20 -0.73
N PHE A 45 -4.34 16.53 -0.70
CA PHE A 45 -3.86 15.79 0.46
C PHE A 45 -2.99 16.63 1.41
N ALA A 46 -2.70 17.88 1.07
CA ALA A 46 -1.96 18.80 1.95
C ALA A 46 -2.71 19.11 3.26
N TYR A 47 -4.01 18.83 3.32
CA TYR A 47 -4.87 19.08 4.48
C TYR A 47 -5.09 17.84 5.36
N LEU A 48 -4.38 16.74 5.09
CA LEU A 48 -4.51 15.54 5.92
C LEU A 48 -3.90 15.77 7.31
N PRO A 49 -4.48 15.17 8.37
CA PRO A 49 -3.86 15.17 9.68
C PRO A 49 -2.46 14.56 9.64
N ASN A 50 -1.48 15.19 10.32
CA ASN A 50 -0.09 14.72 10.35
C ASN A 50 0.02 13.25 10.76
N GLU A 51 -0.76 12.81 11.74
CA GLU A 51 -0.78 11.41 12.19
C GLU A 51 -1.08 10.43 11.04
N LEU A 52 -2.00 10.81 10.15
CA LEU A 52 -2.41 9.97 9.02
C LEU A 52 -1.29 9.89 7.97
N VAL A 53 -0.58 11.00 7.76
CA VAL A 53 0.58 11.06 6.86
C VAL A 53 1.74 10.23 7.42
N GLU A 54 2.04 10.32 8.71
CA GLU A 54 3.11 9.56 9.35
C GLU A 54 2.83 8.05 9.33
N ARG A 55 1.60 7.65 9.70
CA ARG A 55 1.18 6.25 9.59
C ARG A 55 1.28 5.76 8.15
N GLN A 56 1.04 6.61 7.14
CA GLN A 56 1.25 6.20 5.76
C GLN A 56 2.69 6.02 5.35
N ARG A 57 3.57 6.93 5.76
CA ARG A 57 5.01 6.79 5.55
C ARG A 57 5.51 5.49 6.15
N GLU A 58 5.00 5.13 7.32
CA GLU A 58 5.34 3.89 8.00
C GLU A 58 4.89 2.65 7.21
N ILE A 59 3.62 2.60 6.75
CA ILE A 59 3.10 1.51 5.90
C ILE A 59 3.97 1.30 4.67
N ILE A 60 4.28 2.39 3.95
CA ILE A 60 5.11 2.35 2.73
C ILE A 60 6.52 1.85 3.06
N GLY A 61 7.09 2.29 4.18
CA GLY A 61 8.39 1.82 4.66
C GLY A 61 8.42 0.31 4.93
N LEU A 62 7.38 -0.22 5.58
CA LEU A 62 7.26 -1.66 5.83
C LEU A 62 7.12 -2.43 4.51
N TYR A 63 6.26 -1.99 3.60
CA TYR A 63 6.12 -2.64 2.29
C TYR A 63 7.43 -2.63 1.49
N ARG A 64 8.19 -1.53 1.48
CA ARG A 64 9.51 -1.49 0.81
C ARG A 64 10.53 -2.47 1.39
N ARG A 65 10.39 -2.85 2.67
CA ARG A 65 11.28 -3.83 3.30
C ARG A 65 10.94 -5.27 2.90
N VAL A 66 9.66 -5.58 2.64
CA VAL A 66 9.18 -6.93 2.26
C VAL A 66 9.08 -7.13 0.74
N VAL A 67 8.68 -6.09 0.00
CA VAL A 67 8.28 -6.10 -1.40
C VAL A 67 9.26 -5.28 -2.24
N VAL A 68 9.75 -5.86 -3.33
CA VAL A 68 10.80 -5.27 -4.18
C VAL A 68 10.26 -4.10 -5.03
N ASP A 69 8.98 -4.12 -5.39
CA ASP A 69 8.38 -3.14 -6.31
C ASP A 69 7.09 -2.54 -5.71
N THR A 70 7.23 -1.54 -4.84
CA THR A 70 6.09 -0.78 -4.27
C THR A 70 5.52 0.17 -5.31
N VAL A 71 4.68 -0.39 -6.17
CA VAL A 71 3.92 0.39 -7.13
C VAL A 71 2.74 1.06 -6.42
N LEU A 72 2.90 2.33 -6.04
CA LEU A 72 1.89 3.11 -5.31
C LEU A 72 0.68 3.51 -6.16
N THR A 73 -0.02 2.54 -6.75
CA THR A 73 -1.18 2.77 -7.62
C THR A 73 -2.35 1.88 -7.24
N CYS A 74 -3.55 2.47 -7.28
CA CYS A 74 -4.81 1.76 -7.09
C CYS A 74 -5.18 0.84 -8.28
N ILE A 75 -4.44 0.90 -9.38
CA ILE A 75 -4.69 0.14 -10.62
C ILE A 75 -3.38 -0.51 -11.10
N PRO A 76 -2.77 -1.45 -10.35
CA PRO A 76 -1.44 -1.98 -10.67
C PRO A 76 -1.41 -2.74 -12.01
N TYR A 77 -2.54 -3.30 -12.44
CA TYR A 77 -2.70 -3.98 -13.73
C TYR A 77 -2.73 -3.04 -14.94
N SER A 78 -2.74 -1.72 -14.74
CA SER A 78 -2.57 -0.76 -15.85
C SER A 78 -1.11 -0.63 -16.29
N LEU A 79 -0.17 -1.08 -15.45
CA LEU A 79 1.27 -0.97 -15.73
C LEU A 79 1.82 -2.14 -16.53
N GLU A 80 1.19 -3.31 -16.42
CA GLU A 80 1.53 -4.49 -17.20
C GLU A 80 0.31 -5.38 -17.40
N VAL A 81 0.22 -6.01 -18.58
CA VAL A 81 -0.84 -6.98 -18.87
C VAL A 81 -0.61 -8.22 -17.99
N PRO A 82 -1.56 -8.56 -17.10
CA PRO A 82 -1.42 -9.71 -16.23
C PRO A 82 -1.25 -11.01 -17.03
N LYS A 83 -0.29 -11.84 -16.61
CA LYS A 83 -0.04 -13.15 -17.22
C LYS A 83 -0.85 -14.24 -16.53
N ARG A 84 -1.08 -15.34 -17.23
CA ARG A 84 -1.72 -16.54 -16.66
C ARG A 84 -0.91 -17.03 -15.45
N GLY A 85 -1.59 -17.25 -14.33
CA GLY A 85 -0.96 -17.65 -13.06
C GLY A 85 -0.67 -16.51 -12.09
N MET A 86 -0.91 -15.25 -12.47
CA MET A 86 -0.84 -14.12 -11.54
C MET A 86 -2.14 -13.96 -10.74
N HIS A 87 -2.02 -13.60 -9.46
CA HIS A 87 -3.15 -13.21 -8.62
C HIS A 87 -3.32 -11.68 -8.67
N LEU A 88 -4.53 -11.22 -8.95
CA LEU A 88 -4.87 -9.80 -9.02
C LEU A 88 -5.83 -9.43 -7.91
N LEU A 89 -5.60 -8.28 -7.27
CA LEU A 89 -6.58 -7.60 -6.45
C LEU A 89 -7.13 -6.41 -7.24
N GLY A 90 -8.45 -6.33 -7.38
CA GLY A 90 -9.13 -5.20 -8.02
C GLY A 90 -10.44 -4.91 -7.32
N LEU A 91 -10.72 -3.63 -7.06
CA LEU A 91 -12.07 -3.17 -6.77
C LEU A 91 -12.75 -2.96 -8.12
N ASN A 92 -13.70 -3.84 -8.47
CA ASN A 92 -14.62 -3.52 -9.56
C ASN A 92 -15.41 -2.26 -9.18
N PRO A 93 -15.63 -1.31 -10.11
CA PRO A 93 -16.50 -0.17 -9.86
C PRO A 93 -17.94 -0.59 -9.54
#